data_AF-A0A7K4JAM6-F1
#
_entry.id   AF-A0A7K4JAM6-F1
#
_cell.length_a   1.000
_cell.length_b   1.000
_cell.length_c   1.000
_cell.angle_alpha   90.00
_cell.angle_beta   90.00
_cell.angle_gamma   90.00
#
_symmetry.space_group_name_H-M   'P 1'
#
loop_
_entity.id
_entity.type
_entity.pdbx_description
1 polymer ?
#
loop_
_entity_poly.entity_id
_entity_poly.type
_entity_poly.pdbx_seq_one_letter_code
_entity_poly.pdbx_strand_id
1 'polypeptide(L)'
;KFNVLLTTYEYIIKDKHILAKIRWKYMIVDEGHRMKNHHCKLTQVLNTHYVAPRRLLLTGTPLQNKLPELWALLNFLLPTI
;
A
#
# COMPACT_ATOMS: atom_id res chain seq x y z
N LYS A 1 -22.52 -7.38 2.27
CA LYS A 1 -21.52 -8.40 1.86
C LYS A 1 -20.93 -7.97 0.52
N PHE A 2 -19.62 -8.07 0.33
CA PHE A 2 -18.95 -7.75 -0.92
C PHE A 2 -17.77 -8.70 -1.14
N ASN A 3 -17.32 -8.84 -2.39
CA ASN A 3 -16.17 -9.68 -2.76
C ASN A 3 -14.90 -8.84 -2.98
N VAL A 4 -15.06 -7.63 -3.51
CA VAL A 4 -13.98 -6.70 -3.83
C VAL A 4 -14.37 -5.31 -3.35
N LEU A 5 -13.41 -4.58 -2.79
CA LEU A 5 -13.54 -3.16 -2.48
C LEU A 5 -12.58 -2.39 -3.39
N LEU A 6 -13.13 -1.50 -4.21
CA LEU A 6 -12.36 -0.51 -4.97
C LEU A 6 -12.47 0.83 -4.26
N THR A 7 -11.34 1.47 -3.99
CA THR A 7 -11.30 2.75 -3.30
C THR A 7 -10.01 3.50 -3.59
N THR A 8 -9.90 4.75 -3.14
CA THR A 8 -8.71 5.59 -3.30
C THR A 8 -7.90 5.67 -2.01
N TYR A 9 -6.70 6.24 -2.10
CA TYR A 9 -5.79 6.37 -0.97
C TYR A 9 -6.35 7.23 0.16
N GLU A 10 -7.10 8.28 -0.19
CA GLU A 10 -7.70 9.21 0.77
C GLU A 10 -8.68 8.48 1.69
N TYR A 11 -9.52 7.61 1.12
CA TYR A 11 -10.48 6.81 1.87
C TYR A 11 -9.82 5.71 2.71
N ILE A 12 -8.74 5.09 2.23
CA ILE A 12 -7.94 4.14 3.02
C ILE A 12 -7.39 4.81 4.29
N ILE A 13 -6.98 6.07 4.21
CA ILE A 13 -6.45 6.83 5.35
C ILE A 13 -7.59 7.31 6.27
N LYS A 14 -8.64 7.88 5.70
CA LYS A 14 -9.78 8.47 6.44
C LYS A 14 -10.59 7.40 7.18
N ASP A 15 -10.90 6.30 6.50
CA ASP A 15 -11.81 5.27 7.00
C ASP A 15 -11.08 4.05 7.56
N LYS A 16 -9.79 4.20 7.88
CA LYS A 16 -8.95 3.11 8.44
C LYS A 16 -9.58 2.40 9.63
N HIS A 17 -10.32 3.13 10.47
CA HIS A 17 -10.97 2.58 11.66
C HIS A 17 -12.09 1.56 11.35
N ILE A 18 -12.66 1.60 10.14
CA ILE A 18 -13.63 0.62 9.65
C ILE A 18 -12.93 -0.41 8.78
N LEU A 19 -12.16 0.05 7.79
CA LEU A 19 -11.57 -0.81 6.75
C LEU A 19 -10.46 -1.73 7.29
N ALA A 20 -9.72 -1.32 8.31
CA ALA A 20 -8.67 -2.12 8.94
C ALA A 20 -9.22 -3.30 9.77
N LYS A 21 -10.49 -3.25 10.19
CA LYS A 21 -11.14 -4.36 10.93
C LYS A 21 -11.30 -5.61 10.06
N ILE A 22 -11.28 -5.44 8.73
CA ILE A 22 -11.38 -6.53 7.78
C ILE A 22 -10.00 -7.15 7.58
N ARG A 23 -9.91 -8.48 7.71
CA ARG A 23 -8.70 -9.23 7.33
C ARG A 23 -8.65 -9.42 5.82
N TRP A 24 -7.84 -8.59 5.15
CA TRP A 24 -7.70 -8.61 3.71
C TRP A 24 -6.84 -9.80 3.27
N LYS A 25 -7.31 -10.53 2.26
CA LYS A 25 -6.57 -11.66 1.67
C LYS A 25 -5.57 -11.22 0.60
N TYR A 26 -5.83 -10.08 -0.04
CA TYR A 26 -5.06 -9.53 -1.14
C TYR A 26 -5.25 -8.01 -1.17
N MET A 27 -4.19 -7.28 -1.47
CA MET A 27 -4.19 -5.82 -1.63
C MET A 27 -3.48 -5.46 -2.91
N ILE A 28 -4.13 -4.65 -3.75
CA ILE A 28 -3.56 -4.16 -5.01
C ILE A 28 -3.48 -2.65 -4.89
N VAL A 29 -2.29 -2.10 -5.10
CA VAL A 29 -2.04 -0.66 -5.15
C VAL A 29 -1.63 -0.32 -6.56
N ASP A 30 -2.50 0.41 -7.27
CA ASP A 30 -2.19 0.95 -8.58
C ASP A 30 -1.40 2.26 -8.46
N GLU A 31 -0.70 2.66 -9.52
CA GLU A 31 0.16 3.85 -9.57
C GLU A 31 1.16 3.94 -8.41
N GLY A 32 1.84 2.83 -8.14
CA GLY A 32 2.79 2.65 -7.06
C GLY A 32 3.94 3.65 -7.02
N HIS A 33 4.19 4.37 -8.11
CA HIS A 33 5.11 5.51 -8.10
C HIS A 33 4.67 6.62 -7.10
N ARG A 34 3.39 6.71 -6.74
CA ARG A 34 2.90 7.61 -5.68
C ARG A 34 3.40 7.20 -4.28
N MET A 35 3.89 5.97 -4.11
CA MET A 35 4.44 5.42 -2.87
C MET A 35 5.95 5.62 -2.72
N LYS A 36 6.61 6.29 -3.69
CA LYS A 36 8.07 6.49 -3.73
C LYS A 36 8.65 7.20 -2.51
N ASN A 37 7.87 8.05 -1.84
CA ASN A 37 8.35 8.78 -0.68
C ASN A 37 8.23 7.89 0.56
N HIS A 38 9.35 7.48 1.17
CA HIS A 38 9.35 6.55 2.31
C HIS A 38 8.52 7.06 3.51
N HIS A 39 8.35 8.37 3.64
CA HIS A 39 7.48 9.00 4.66
C HIS A 39 6.02 9.15 4.22
N CYS A 40 5.60 8.42 3.17
CA CYS A 40 4.22 8.46 2.72
C CYS A 40 3.32 7.91 3.84
N LYS A 41 2.43 8.79 4.33
CA LYS A 41 1.39 8.48 5.32
C LYS A 41 0.60 7.23 4.95
N LEU A 42 0.43 6.96 3.65
CA LEU A 42 -0.22 5.76 3.13
C LEU A 42 0.53 4.48 3.51
N THR A 43 1.85 4.39 3.25
CA THR A 43 2.67 3.22 3.57
C THR A 43 2.63 2.90 5.07
N GLN A 44 2.75 3.93 5.92
CA GLN A 44 2.64 3.78 7.37
C GLN A 44 1.26 3.26 7.78
N VAL A 45 0.19 3.84 7.23
CA VAL A 45 -1.18 3.40 7.53
C VAL A 45 -1.40 1.95 7.09
N LEU A 46 -0.96 1.57 5.89
CA LEU A 46 -1.11 0.22 5.35
C LEU A 46 -0.31 -0.81 6.15
N ASN A 47 0.93 -0.48 6.56
CA ASN A 47 1.77 -1.39 7.34
C ASN A 47 1.27 -1.56 8.77
N THR A 48 0.80 -0.48 9.42
CA THR A 48 0.43 -0.51 10.84
C THR A 48 -1.00 -0.99 11.06
N HIS A 49 -1.94 -0.65 10.17
CA HIS A 49 -3.36 -0.91 10.40
C HIS A 49 -3.92 -2.08 9.57
N TYR A 50 -3.38 -2.36 8.39
CA TYR A 50 -3.98 -3.33 7.47
C TYR A 50 -3.23 -4.65 7.44
N VAL A 51 -3.95 -5.75 7.67
CA VAL A 51 -3.43 -7.11 7.50
C VAL A 51 -3.79 -7.59 6.10
N ALA A 52 -2.77 -7.70 5.24
CA ALA A 52 -2.88 -8.21 3.86
C ALA A 52 -1.61 -9.00 3.50
N PRO A 53 -1.63 -10.35 3.58
CA PRO A 53 -0.45 -11.19 3.35
C PRO A 53 0.09 -11.15 1.92
N ARG A 54 -0.78 -10.80 0.96
CA ARG A 54 -0.42 -10.71 -0.45
C ARG A 54 -0.66 -9.28 -0.92
N ARG A 55 0.42 -8.63 -1.35
CA ARG A 55 0.43 -7.25 -1.81
C ARG A 55 0.98 -7.21 -3.23
N LEU A 56 0.27 -6.52 -4.10
CA LEU A 56 0.67 -6.27 -5.47
C LEU A 56 0.75 -4.77 -5.69
N LEU A 57 1.84 -4.32 -6.29
CA LEU A 57 2.05 -2.93 -6.67
C LEU A 57 2.12 -2.86 -8.19
N LEU A 58 1.30 -2.01 -8.80
CA LEU A 58 1.30 -1.76 -10.24
C LEU A 58 1.81 -0.34 -10.49
N THR A 59 2.64 -0.13 -11.50
CA THR A 59 3.12 1.20 -11.89
C THR A 59 3.43 1.22 -13.38
N GLY A 60 2.93 2.24 -14.09
CA GLY A 60 3.26 2.47 -15.49
C GLY A 60 4.59 3.20 -15.70
N THR A 61 5.17 3.78 -14.63
CA THR A 61 6.45 4.49 -14.73
C THR A 61 7.59 3.63 -14.20
N PRO A 62 8.72 3.58 -14.92
CA PRO A 62 9.91 2.92 -14.43
C PRO A 62 10.38 3.61 -13.14
N LEU A 63 10.88 2.80 -12.21
CA LEU A 63 11.54 3.31 -11.00
C LEU A 63 12.69 4.22 -11.42
N GLN A 64 12.68 5.47 -10.92
CA GLN A 64 13.85 6.32 -11.05
C GLN A 64 14.90 5.67 -10.13
N ASN A 65 16.12 5.43 -10.63
CA ASN A 65 17.17 4.63 -9.97
C ASN A 65 17.73 5.25 -8.67
N LYS A 66 16.87 5.62 -7.73
CA LYS A 66 17.19 6.11 -6.40
C LYS A 66 16.91 4.99 -5.42
N LEU A 67 17.96 4.52 -4.74
CA LEU A 67 17.89 3.45 -3.74
C LEU A 67 16.79 3.69 -2.67
N PRO A 68 16.54 4.92 -2.18
CA PRO A 68 15.44 5.16 -1.23
C PRO A 68 14.05 4.86 -1.78
N GLU A 69 13.80 5.13 -3.08
CA GLU A 69 12.51 4.83 -3.71
C GLU A 69 12.32 3.32 -3.84
N LEU A 70 13.36 2.61 -4.29
CA LEU A 70 13.35 1.16 -4.38
C LEU A 70 13.09 0.51 -3.02
N TRP A 71 13.80 0.97 -1.98
CA TRP A 71 13.62 0.45 -0.64
C TRP A 71 12.21 0.72 -0.09
N ALA A 72 11.64 1.91 -0.34
CA ALA A 72 10.27 2.22 0.06
C ALA A 72 9.24 1.26 -0.58
N LEU A 73 9.41 0.91 -1.86
CA LEU A 73 8.52 -0.03 -2.54
C LEU A 73 8.72 -1.47 -2.04
N LEU A 74 9.97 -1.90 -1.82
CA LEU A 74 10.27 -3.22 -1.29
C LEU A 74 9.72 -3.40 0.11
N ASN A 75 9.90 -2.42 1.01
CA ASN A 75 9.35 -2.45 2.35
C ASN A 75 7.81 -2.50 2.36
N PHE A 76 7.15 -1.93 1.34
CA PHE A 76 5.69 -2.08 1.20
C PHE A 76 5.29 -3.52 0.83
N LEU A 77 6.00 -4.14 -0.13
CA LEU A 77 5.71 -5.50 -0.59
C LEU A 77 6.08 -6.56 0.45
N LEU A 78 7.19 -6.33 1.16
CA LEU A 78 7.81 -7.22 2.13
C LEU A 78 8.17 -6.40 3.39
N PRO A 79 7.21 -6.16 4.30
CA PRO A 79 7.42 -5.33 5.49
C PRO A 79 8.32 -5.95 6.57
N THR A 80 9.16 -6.93 6.22
CA THR A 80 10.14 -7.60 7.08
C THR A 80 11.60 -7.26 6.71
N ILE A 81 11.81 -6.35 5.73
CA ILE A 81 13.13 -5.91 5.26
C ILE A 81 13.53 -4.61 5.94
#